data_AF-A0A8T6BMG4-F1
#
_entry.id   AF-A0A8T6BMG4-F1
#
_cell.length_a   1.000
_cell.length_b   1.000
_cell.length_c   1.000
_cell.angle_alpha   90.00
_cell.angle_beta   90.00
_cell.angle_gamma   90.00
#
_symmetry.space_group_name_H-M   'P 1'
#
loop_
_entity.id
_entity.type
_entity.pdbx_description
1 polymer ?
#
loop_
_entity_poly.entity_id
_entity_poly.type
_entity_poly.pdbx_seq_one_letter_code
_entity_poly.pdbx_strand_id
1 'polypeptide(L)' 'GVQTVAVKCDLCDFLPEGPACVRACPNQALRLITDDSLQRQMKEKQRLAASWFANGGEDPLSLTQEQR' A
#
# COMPACT_ATOMS: atom_id res chain seq x y z
N GLY A 1 40.13 8.29 -15.65
CA GLY A 1 39.81 7.40 -14.52
C GLY A 1 38.40 6.90 -14.69
N VAL A 2 38.11 5.65 -14.31
CA VAL A 2 36.75 5.10 -14.34
C VAL A 2 36.07 5.41 -13.01
N GLN A 3 34.86 5.97 -13.03
CA GLN A 3 34.05 6.22 -11.84
C GLN A 3 32.95 5.16 -11.73
N THR A 4 32.86 4.51 -10.58
CA THR A 4 31.78 3.57 -10.25
C THR A 4 30.56 4.33 -9.73
N VAL A 5 29.41 4.12 -10.37
CA VAL A 5 28.14 4.77 -10.02
C VAL A 5 27.08 3.71 -9.76
N ALA A 6 26.34 3.85 -8.66
CA ALA A 6 25.19 3.03 -8.35
C ALA A 6 23.89 3.76 -8.73
N VAL A 7 23.02 3.07 -9.47
CA VAL A 7 21.72 3.59 -9.92
C VAL A 7 20.62 2.73 -9.31
N LYS A 8 19.58 3.37 -8.74
CA LYS A 8 18.40 2.70 -8.18
C LYS A 8 17.12 3.40 -8.65
N CYS A 9 15.98 2.74 -8.47
CA CYS A 9 14.67 3.37 -8.61
C CYS A 9 14.54 4.56 -7.64
N ASP A 10 14.13 5.71 -8.18
CA ASP A 10 13.92 6.97 -7.47
C ASP A 10 12.43 7.23 -7.19
N LEU A 11 11.57 6.24 -7.42
CA LEU A 11 10.10 6.39 -7.34
C LEU A 11 9.53 7.46 -8.28
N CYS A 12 10.26 7.77 -9.37
CA CYS A 12 9.91 8.83 -10.31
C CYS A 12 9.78 10.20 -9.63
N ASP A 13 10.71 10.54 -8.74
CA ASP A 13 10.73 11.78 -7.93
C ASP A 13 10.52 13.07 -8.76
N PHE A 14 10.90 13.06 -10.03
CA PHE A 14 10.80 14.20 -10.95
C PHE A 14 9.51 14.24 -11.80
N LEU A 15 8.65 13.23 -11.70
CA LEU A 15 7.40 13.15 -12.46
C LEU A 15 6.22 13.51 -11.55
N PRO A 16 5.48 14.60 -11.82
CA PRO A 16 4.33 14.97 -11.00
C PRO A 16 3.20 13.93 -11.08
N GLU A 17 3.17 13.11 -12.13
CA GLU A 17 2.21 12.01 -12.27
C GLU A 17 2.56 10.80 -11.40
N GLY A 18 3.71 10.81 -10.72
CA GLY A 18 4.20 9.75 -9.83
C GLY A 18 4.86 8.57 -10.56
N PRO A 19 4.87 7.36 -9.96
CA PRO A 19 5.60 6.20 -10.49
C PRO A 19 5.07 5.73 -11.85
N ALA A 20 5.90 5.85 -12.89
CA ALA A 20 5.56 5.42 -14.24
C ALA A 20 5.27 3.92 -14.33
N CYS A 21 5.98 3.09 -13.55
CA CYS A 21 5.78 1.65 -13.51
C CYS A 21 4.38 1.25 -13.00
N VAL A 22 3.81 2.01 -12.07
CA VAL A 22 2.44 1.79 -11.56
C VAL A 22 1.42 2.12 -12.65
N ARG A 23 1.55 3.27 -13.34
CA ARG A 23 0.63 3.69 -14.41
C ARG A 23 0.67 2.76 -15.63
N ALA A 24 1.86 2.26 -15.98
CA ALA A 24 2.04 1.39 -17.14
C ALA A 24 1.57 -0.05 -16.89
N CYS A 25 1.26 -0.43 -15.64
CA CYS A 25 0.93 -1.80 -15.27
C CYS A 25 -0.47 -2.21 -15.78
N PRO A 26 -0.59 -3.08 -16.81
CA PRO A 26 -1.86 -3.34 -17.49
C PRO A 26 -2.85 -4.12 -16.62
N ASN A 27 -2.36 -4.97 -15.72
CA ASN A 27 -3.17 -5.77 -14.82
C ASN A 27 -3.29 -5.17 -13.41
N GLN A 28 -2.79 -3.94 -13.22
CA GLN A 28 -2.83 -3.23 -11.93
C GLN A 28 -2.18 -4.02 -10.76
N ALA A 29 -1.19 -4.85 -11.06
CA ALA A 29 -0.43 -5.60 -10.04
C ALA A 29 0.43 -4.70 -9.15
N LEU A 30 0.83 -3.52 -9.66
CA LEU A 30 1.59 -2.53 -8.90
C LEU A 30 0.65 -1.45 -8.37
N ARG A 31 0.83 -1.08 -7.10
CA ARG A 31 0.12 0.04 -6.45
C ARG A 31 1.10 0.83 -5.60
N LEU A 32 0.96 2.15 -5.57
CA LEU A 32 1.72 3.02 -4.68
C LEU A 32 1.02 3.07 -3.32
N ILE A 33 1.70 2.65 -2.27
CA ILE A 33 1.23 2.78 -0.89
C ILE A 33 1.87 4.02 -0.29
N THR A 34 1.05 4.92 0.22
CA THR A 34 1.47 6.15 0.91
C THR A 34 1.35 5.98 2.41
N ASP A 35 2.12 6.76 3.18
CA ASP A 35 2.03 6.73 4.65
C ASP A 35 0.61 7.00 5.14
N ASP A 36 -0.09 7.97 4.54
CA ASP A 36 -1.50 8.27 4.87
C ASP A 36 -2.42 7.07 4.60
N SER A 37 -2.27 6.39 3.46
CA SER A 37 -3.05 5.18 3.16
C SER A 37 -2.74 4.05 4.15
N LEU A 38 -1.48 3.92 4.57
CA LEU A 38 -1.06 2.92 5.54
C LEU A 38 -1.63 3.23 6.93
N GLN A 39 -1.58 4.49 7.38
CA GLN A 39 -2.16 4.90 8.66
C GLN A 39 -3.68 4.70 8.68
N ARG A 40 -4.38 4.99 7.58
CA ARG A 40 -5.82 4.69 7.46
C ARG A 40 -6.10 3.20 7.60
N GLN A 41 -5.35 2.35 6.91
CA GLN A 41 -5.50 0.89 7.02
C GLN A 41 -5.23 0.39 8.45
N MET A 42 -4.19 0.91 9.11
CA MET A 42 -3.87 0.57 10.49
C MET A 42 -5.00 0.97 11.46
N LYS A 43 -5.52 2.19 11.33
CA LYS A 43 -6.62 2.68 12.16
C LYS A 43 -7.89 1.86 11.95
N GLU A 44 -8.19 1.49 10.70
CA GLU A 44 -9.34 0.66 10.40
C GLU A 44 -9.19 -0.74 11.00
N LYS A 45 -8.01 -1.36 10.87
CA LYS A 45 -7.70 -2.63 11.53
C LYS A 45 -7.88 -2.57 13.04
N GLN A 46 -7.44 -1.48 13.69
CA GLN A 46 -7.63 -1.28 15.13
C GLN A 46 -9.12 -1.14 15.50
N ARG A 47 -9.88 -0.37 14.71
CA ARG A 47 -11.33 -0.20 14.90
C ARG A 47 -12.06 -1.53 14.80
N LEU A 48 -11.74 -2.33 13.79
CA LEU A 48 -12.31 -3.65 13.57
C LEU A 48 -11.99 -4.61 14.72
N ALA A 49 -10.72 -4.66 15.14
CA ALA A 49 -10.29 -5.45 16.29
C ALA A 49 -11.02 -5.05 17.59
N ALA A 50 -11.23 -3.74 17.81
CA ALA A 50 -12.00 -3.26 18.96
C ALA A 50 -13.47 -3.69 18.91
N SER A 51 -14.05 -3.83 17.72
CA SER A 51 -15.44 -4.27 17.53
C SER A 51 -15.65 -5.80 17.58
N TRP A 52 -14.58 -6.59 17.78
CA TRP A 52 -14.63 -8.07 17.71
C TRP A 52 -15.73 -8.70 18.57
N PHE A 53 -15.83 -8.26 19.84
CA PHE A 53 -16.83 -8.77 20.78
C PHE A 53 -18.27 -8.41 20.39
N ALA A 54 -18.47 -7.30 19.66
CA ALA A 54 -19.79 -6.88 19.21
C ALA A 54 -20.33 -7.75 18.05
N ASN A 55 -19.43 -8.38 17.29
CA ASN A 55 -19.76 -9.25 16.15
C ASN A 55 -19.75 -10.75 16.54
N GLY A 56 -20.03 -11.10 17.80
CA GLY A 56 -20.18 -12.51 18.20
C GLY A 56 -18.91 -13.38 18.07
N GLY A 57 -17.72 -12.77 17.98
CA GLY A 57 -16.45 -13.49 17.94
C GLY A 57 -15.92 -13.85 16.54
N GLU A 58 -16.54 -13.35 15.47
CA GLU A 58 -16.02 -13.50 14.09
C GLU A 58 -14.74 -12.68 13.86
N ASP A 59 -13.72 -13.25 13.21
CA ASP A 59 -12.45 -12.55 12.95
C ASP A 59 -12.67 -11.30 12.08
N PRO A 60 -12.49 -10.07 12.61
CA PRO A 60 -12.79 -8.84 11.89
C PRO A 60 -11.81 -8.58 10.74
N LEU A 61 -10.66 -9.27 10.73
CA LEU A 61 -9.61 -9.11 9.72
C LEU A 61 -9.89 -9.89 8.44
N SER A 62 -10.68 -10.96 8.53
CA SER A 62 -11.08 -11.77 7.38
C SER A 62 -11.87 -10.93 6.35
N LEU A 63 -12.71 -10.00 6.82
CA LEU A 63 -13.53 -9.10 6.00
C LEU A 63 -12.71 -8.10 5.15
N THR A 64 -11.46 -7.85 5.53
CA THR A 64 -10.59 -6.89 4.82
C THR A 64 -9.72 -7.52 3.74
N GLN A 65 -9.56 -8.85 3.75
CA GLN A 65 -8.66 -9.56 2.83
C GLN A 65 -9.27 -9.77 1.44
N GLU A 66 -10.57 -9.53 1.25
CA GLU A 66 -11.30 -9.80 0.01
C GLU A 66 -11.22 -8.69 -1.05
N GLN A 67 -10.49 -7.59 -0.81
CA GLN A 67 -10.34 -6.46 -1.75
C GLN A 67 -9.03 -6.50 -2.56
N ARG A 68 -8.54 -7.68 -2.91
CA ARG A 68 -7.34 -7.85 -3.74
C ARG A 68 -7.66 -7.66 -5.22
#